data_AF-A0A5B6YUE4-F1
#
_entry.id   AF-A0A5B6YUE4-F1
#
_cell.length_a   1.000
_cell.length_b   1.000
_cell.length_c   1.000
_cell.angle_alpha   90.00
_cell.angle_beta   90.00
_cell.angle_gamma   90.00
#
_symmetry.space_group_name_H-M   'P 1'
#
loop_
_entity.id
_entity.type
_entity.pdbx_description
1 polymer ?
#
loop_
_entity_poly.entity_id
_entity_poly.type
_entity_poly.pdbx_seq_one_letter_code
_entity_poly.pdbx_strand_id
1 'polypeptide(L)'
;MVKPCPKETKCDVELSTHAIRDAEEYKNFCDRPKDQRPQPEEVIGDIAEHLTTIYLKRCDRGKRCLYEGSTPPDGFPNSWNGATYCTSELAVLKNNEIHTWDRGYDNDGNQVWGVKEGPYEFKPAPASSFVDMFSPLNFPPPYMEKWIEGSFVLQE
;
A
#
# COMPACT_ATOMS: atom_id res chain seq x y z
N MET A 1 2.60 -4.45 12.03
CA MET A 1 1.82 -4.28 13.28
C MET A 1 1.50 -2.81 13.48
N VAL A 2 0.27 -2.48 13.87
CA VAL A 2 -0.18 -1.10 14.12
C VAL A 2 -0.69 -1.02 15.56
N LYS A 3 -0.23 -0.04 16.33
CA LYS A 3 -0.70 0.20 17.69
C LYS A 3 -0.63 1.68 18.07
N PRO A 4 -1.37 2.15 19.08
CA PRO A 4 -1.22 3.49 19.61
C PRO A 4 0.20 3.71 20.16
N CYS A 5 0.73 4.92 20.03
CA CYS A 5 1.98 5.27 20.69
C CYS A 5 1.85 5.24 22.23
N PRO A 6 2.90 4.85 22.96
CA PRO A 6 2.99 5.07 24.40
C PRO A 6 2.74 6.54 24.78
N LYS A 7 2.17 6.80 25.96
CA LYS A 7 1.85 8.17 26.41
C LYS A 7 3.09 9.07 26.57
N GLU A 8 4.27 8.47 26.70
CA GLU A 8 5.56 9.13 26.91
C GLU A 8 6.19 9.59 25.59
N THR A 9 5.84 8.94 24.48
CA THR A 9 6.30 9.33 23.16
C THR A 9 5.38 10.38 22.58
N LYS A 10 5.97 11.45 22.03
CA LYS A 10 5.23 12.47 21.27
C LYS A 10 4.86 11.89 19.91
N CYS A 11 3.91 10.96 19.82
CA CYS A 11 3.30 10.47 18.57
C CYS A 11 1.90 9.91 18.84
N ASP A 12 1.13 9.65 17.79
CA ASP A 12 -0.24 9.13 17.90
C ASP A 12 -0.31 7.62 17.60
N VAL A 13 0.38 7.19 16.54
CA VAL A 13 0.33 5.80 16.04
C VAL A 13 1.74 5.29 15.77
N GLU A 14 2.02 4.07 16.20
CA GLU A 14 3.23 3.31 15.87
C GLU A 14 2.88 2.26 14.81
N LEU A 15 3.59 2.30 13.68
CA LEU A 15 3.50 1.33 12.61
C LEU A 15 4.85 0.60 12.49
N SER A 16 4.85 -0.71 12.75
CA SER A 16 6.04 -1.54 12.58
C SER A 16 5.90 -2.51 11.41
N THR A 17 6.90 -2.54 10.53
CA THR A 17 6.98 -3.46 9.40
C THR A 17 7.88 -4.64 9.76
N HIS A 18 7.49 -5.84 9.34
CA HIS A 18 8.22 -7.08 9.62
C HIS A 18 8.33 -7.90 8.33
N ALA A 19 9.39 -8.70 8.24
CA ALA A 19 9.49 -9.74 7.25
C ALA A 19 8.52 -10.91 7.57
N ILE A 20 8.20 -11.69 6.55
CA ILE A 20 7.43 -12.94 6.66
C ILE A 20 8.42 -14.09 6.42
N ARG A 21 8.31 -15.17 7.21
CA ARG A 21 9.23 -16.32 7.13
C ARG A 21 9.20 -17.02 5.76
N ASP A 22 8.00 -17.31 5.25
CA ASP A 22 7.79 -17.89 3.93
C ASP A 22 6.92 -16.96 3.09
N ALA A 23 7.54 -16.21 2.18
CA ALA A 23 6.80 -15.28 1.32
C ALA A 23 5.92 -15.98 0.27
N GLU A 24 6.24 -17.23 -0.11
CA GLU A 24 5.47 -17.94 -1.15
C GLU A 24 4.11 -18.40 -0.59
N GLU A 25 4.06 -18.80 0.68
CA GLU A 25 2.80 -19.12 1.37
C GLU A 25 1.83 -17.94 1.42
N TYR A 26 2.35 -16.71 1.52
CA TYR A 26 1.58 -15.47 1.64
C TYR A 26 1.35 -14.75 0.31
N LYS A 27 1.77 -15.36 -0.81
CA LYS A 27 1.57 -14.81 -2.14
C LYS A 27 0.08 -14.69 -2.46
N ASN A 28 -0.31 -13.53 -2.98
CA ASN A 28 -1.70 -13.16 -3.29
C ASN A 28 -2.66 -13.39 -2.11
N PHE A 29 -2.18 -13.22 -0.87
CA PHE A 29 -2.98 -13.44 0.34
C PHE A 29 -4.31 -12.70 0.32
N CYS A 30 -4.34 -11.46 -0.18
CA CYS A 30 -5.55 -10.64 -0.19
C CYS A 30 -6.64 -11.17 -1.15
N ASP A 31 -6.25 -11.90 -2.20
CA ASP A 31 -7.15 -12.38 -3.26
C ASP A 31 -7.79 -13.73 -2.92
N ARG A 32 -7.18 -14.51 -2.02
CA ARG A 32 -7.64 -15.85 -1.62
C ARG A 32 -8.87 -15.76 -0.71
N PRO A 33 -9.78 -16.73 -0.65
CA PRO A 33 -10.78 -16.82 0.42
C PRO A 33 -10.16 -16.96 1.83
N LYS A 34 -10.81 -16.49 2.90
CA LYS A 34 -10.25 -16.46 4.27
C LYS A 34 -9.88 -17.85 4.83
N ASP A 35 -10.68 -18.85 4.49
CA ASP A 35 -10.50 -20.27 4.82
C ASP A 35 -9.34 -20.92 4.07
N GLN A 36 -8.85 -20.27 3.01
CA GLN A 36 -7.75 -20.73 2.18
C GLN A 36 -6.46 -19.96 2.42
N ARG A 37 -6.35 -19.16 3.49
CA ARG A 37 -5.12 -18.42 3.84
C ARG A 37 -4.62 -18.90 5.21
N PRO A 38 -3.33 -18.65 5.54
CA PRO A 38 -2.84 -18.81 6.91
C PRO A 38 -3.77 -18.11 7.91
N GLN A 39 -4.14 -18.83 8.97
CA GLN A 39 -5.02 -18.34 10.02
C GLN A 39 -4.32 -17.28 10.88
N PRO A 40 -5.05 -16.39 11.57
CA PRO A 40 -4.44 -15.30 12.32
C PRO A 40 -3.34 -15.72 13.32
N GLU A 41 -3.48 -16.89 13.94
CA GLU A 41 -2.49 -17.45 14.86
C GLU A 41 -1.20 -17.86 14.12
N GLU A 42 -1.33 -18.46 12.93
CA GLU A 42 -0.21 -18.79 12.04
C GLU A 42 0.48 -17.51 11.55
N VAL A 43 -0.30 -16.50 11.13
CA VAL A 43 0.25 -15.19 10.71
C VAL A 43 1.11 -14.55 11.79
N ILE A 44 0.69 -14.63 13.06
CA ILE A 44 1.47 -14.10 14.18
C ILE A 44 2.73 -14.94 14.42
N GLY A 45 2.65 -16.27 14.30
CA GLY A 45 3.80 -17.18 14.42
C GLY A 45 4.84 -16.99 13.30
N ASP A 46 4.38 -16.60 12.11
CA ASP A 46 5.21 -16.41 10.91
C ASP A 46 5.83 -15.03 10.78
N ILE A 47 5.57 -14.13 11.74
CA ILE A 47 6.30 -12.87 11.83
C ILE A 47 7.79 -13.20 12.03
N ALA A 48 8.60 -12.70 11.10
CA ALA A 48 10.04 -12.85 11.12
C ALA A 48 10.71 -11.58 11.67
N GLU A 49 11.81 -11.15 11.05
CA GLU A 49 12.59 -10.00 11.44
C GLU A 49 11.76 -8.70 11.47
N HIS A 50 11.94 -7.91 12.52
CA HIS A 50 11.48 -6.53 12.57
C HIS A 50 12.34 -5.67 11.64
N LEU A 51 11.70 -4.93 10.73
CA LEU A 51 12.41 -4.14 9.72
C LEU A 51 12.44 -2.66 10.08
N THR A 52 11.28 -2.05 10.34
CA THR A 52 11.19 -0.62 10.64
C THR A 52 10.06 -0.34 11.62
N THR A 53 10.17 0.77 12.34
CA THR A 53 9.05 1.38 13.08
C THR A 53 8.94 2.86 12.72
N ILE A 54 7.75 3.25 12.25
CA ILE A 54 7.37 4.62 11.94
C ILE A 54 6.48 5.16 13.06
N TYR A 55 6.77 6.39 13.47
CA TYR A 55 6.00 7.12 14.49
C TYR A 55 5.14 8.19 13.82
N LEU A 56 3.89 7.86 13.56
CA LEU A 56 2.94 8.74 12.91
C LEU A 56 2.34 9.74 13.89
N LYS A 57 2.20 10.97 13.41
CA LYS A 57 1.45 12.04 14.07
C LYS A 57 0.32 12.50 13.17
N ARG A 58 -0.78 12.92 13.79
CA ARG A 58 -1.83 13.64 13.09
C ARG A 58 -1.26 14.94 12.53
N CYS A 59 -1.52 15.18 11.25
CA CYS A 59 -1.10 16.42 10.61
C CYS A 59 -1.89 17.62 11.16
N ASP A 60 -1.22 18.77 11.26
CA ASP A 60 -1.83 20.04 11.64
C ASP A 60 -2.94 20.45 10.68
N ARG A 61 -3.90 21.24 11.18
CA ARG A 61 -4.98 21.79 10.35
C ARG A 61 -4.38 22.60 9.19
N GLY A 62 -4.86 22.32 7.98
CA GLY A 62 -4.41 22.98 6.75
C GLY A 62 -3.39 22.16 5.94
N LYS A 63 -2.76 21.13 6.52
CA LYS A 63 -1.97 20.17 5.75
C LYS A 63 -2.86 19.24 4.92
N ARG A 64 -2.31 18.73 3.80
CA ARG A 64 -3.00 17.77 2.93
C ARG A 64 -3.14 16.37 3.56
N CYS A 65 -2.17 15.98 4.38
CA CYS A 65 -2.15 14.69 5.06
C CYS A 65 -3.10 14.66 6.26
N LEU A 66 -3.52 13.45 6.64
CA LEU A 66 -4.21 13.13 7.88
C LEU A 66 -3.20 12.70 8.95
N TYR A 67 -2.24 11.86 8.57
CA TYR A 67 -1.11 11.45 9.39
C TYR A 67 0.18 11.50 8.58
N GLU A 68 1.29 11.82 9.23
CA GLU A 68 2.62 11.74 8.65
C GLU A 68 3.63 11.30 9.71
N GLY A 69 4.70 10.64 9.29
CA GLY A 69 5.77 10.23 10.18
C GLY A 69 6.87 9.50 9.44
N SER A 70 7.97 9.27 10.16
CA SER A 70 9.14 8.58 9.65
C SER A 70 9.69 7.63 10.70
N THR A 71 10.65 6.81 10.28
CA THR A 71 11.62 6.18 11.18
C THR A 71 12.43 7.24 11.94
N PRO A 72 13.06 6.91 13.08
CA PRO A 72 14.04 7.78 13.72
C PRO A 72 15.20 8.17 12.79
N PRO A 73 15.97 9.23 13.10
CA PRO A 73 17.07 9.69 12.25
C PRO A 73 18.12 8.62 11.93
N ASP A 74 18.42 7.75 12.90
CA ASP A 74 19.40 6.65 12.73
C ASP A 74 18.86 5.48 11.89
N GLY A 75 17.58 5.50 11.54
CA GLY A 75 16.92 4.44 10.78
C GLY A 75 16.89 3.10 11.53
N PHE A 76 16.89 2.02 10.76
CA PHE A 76 16.99 0.64 11.25
C PHE A 76 18.04 -0.14 10.45
N PRO A 77 18.71 -1.15 11.04
CA PRO A 77 19.69 -1.95 10.32
C PRO A 77 19.11 -2.58 9.04
N ASN A 78 19.87 -2.54 7.95
CA ASN A 78 19.51 -3.20 6.70
C ASN A 78 20.77 -3.60 5.95
N SER A 79 20.81 -4.80 5.36
CA SER A 79 22.00 -5.32 4.66
C SER A 79 21.78 -5.57 3.16
N TRP A 80 20.69 -5.03 2.60
CA TRP A 80 20.32 -5.28 1.20
C TRP A 80 21.15 -4.40 0.26
N ASN A 81 21.69 -5.00 -0.81
CA ASN A 81 22.41 -4.28 -1.87
C ASN A 81 23.51 -3.34 -1.36
N GLY A 82 24.22 -3.71 -0.28
CA GLY A 82 25.29 -2.89 0.30
C GLY A 82 24.82 -1.81 1.28
N ALA A 83 23.53 -1.80 1.64
CA ALA A 83 23.04 -0.95 2.72
C ALA A 83 23.60 -1.40 4.07
N THR A 84 23.58 -0.48 5.03
CA THR A 84 23.84 -0.70 6.45
C THR A 84 22.66 -0.27 7.32
N TYR A 85 21.88 0.71 6.84
CA TYR A 85 20.62 1.09 7.46
C TYR A 85 19.57 1.45 6.41
N CYS A 86 18.30 1.44 6.82
CA CYS A 86 17.18 1.90 6.03
C CYS A 86 16.33 2.91 6.79
N THR A 87 15.64 3.75 6.02
CA THR A 87 14.65 4.70 6.52
C THR A 87 13.33 4.47 5.83
N SER A 88 12.24 4.75 6.52
CA SER A 88 10.89 4.72 5.96
C SER A 88 10.13 5.98 6.35
N GLU A 89 9.41 6.56 5.41
CA GLU A 89 8.48 7.66 5.62
C GLU A 89 7.09 7.25 5.13
N LEU A 90 6.06 7.65 5.87
CA LEU A 90 4.68 7.37 5.53
C LEU A 90 3.81 8.61 5.75
N ALA A 91 3.02 8.95 4.73
CA ALA A 91 1.91 9.88 4.88
C ALA A 91 0.60 9.21 4.48
N VAL A 92 -0.40 9.34 5.35
CA VAL A 92 -1.78 8.92 5.10
C VAL A 92 -2.56 10.17 4.74
N LEU A 93 -3.12 10.21 3.54
CA LEU A 93 -3.88 11.35 3.03
C LEU A 93 -5.38 11.03 3.06
N LYS A 94 -6.18 12.03 2.69
CA LYS A 94 -7.62 11.83 2.48
C LYS A 94 -7.87 10.89 1.29
N ASN A 95 -9.09 10.37 1.19
CA ASN A 95 -9.54 9.57 0.05
C ASN A 95 -8.73 8.27 -0.16
N ASN A 96 -8.19 7.70 0.93
CA ASN A 96 -7.39 6.48 0.93
C ASN A 96 -6.11 6.58 0.08
N GLU A 97 -5.56 7.80 -0.08
CA GLU A 97 -4.26 8.02 -0.69
C GLU A 97 -3.15 7.79 0.35
N ILE A 98 -2.11 7.06 -0.05
CA ILE A 98 -0.98 6.69 0.81
C ILE A 98 0.31 7.04 0.09
N HIS A 99 1.19 7.79 0.75
CA HIS A 99 2.55 8.05 0.26
C HIS A 99 3.54 7.28 1.12
N THR A 100 4.38 6.44 0.52
CA THR A 100 5.39 5.66 1.23
C THR A 100 6.75 5.84 0.60
N TRP A 101 7.80 5.95 1.42
CA TRP A 101 9.15 6.16 0.96
C TRP A 101 10.15 5.31 1.75
N ASP A 102 10.47 4.15 1.20
CA ASP A 102 11.47 3.24 1.76
C ASP A 102 12.80 3.40 1.01
N ARG A 103 13.88 3.59 1.77
CA ARG A 103 15.23 3.81 1.23
C ARG A 103 16.28 3.11 2.08
N GLY A 104 17.35 2.65 1.45
CA GLY A 104 18.51 2.11 2.14
C GLY A 104 19.79 2.85 1.80
N TYR A 105 20.69 2.89 2.78
CA TYR A 105 21.90 3.69 2.77
C TYR A 105 23.10 2.87 3.23
N ASP A 106 24.26 3.08 2.62
CA ASP A 106 25.53 2.53 3.08
C ASP A 106 26.09 3.28 4.32
N ASN A 107 27.26 2.86 4.81
CA ASN A 107 27.89 3.47 6.01
C ASN A 107 28.32 4.93 5.79
N ASP A 108 28.51 5.35 4.55
CA ASP A 108 28.91 6.70 4.19
C ASP A 108 27.68 7.62 3.99
N GLY A 109 26.47 7.08 4.14
CA GLY A 109 25.21 7.80 3.97
C GLY A 109 24.76 7.91 2.51
N ASN A 110 25.36 7.16 1.58
CA ASN A 110 24.90 7.15 0.19
C ASN A 110 23.69 6.25 0.05
N GLN A 111 22.65 6.73 -0.64
CA GLN A 111 21.47 5.91 -0.94
C GLN A 111 21.81 4.83 -1.98
N VAL A 112 21.66 3.57 -1.59
CA VAL A 112 21.97 2.38 -2.41
C VAL A 112 20.73 1.69 -3.00
N TRP A 113 19.55 1.86 -2.38
CA TRP A 113 18.29 1.37 -2.93
C TRP A 113 17.11 2.27 -2.57
N GLY A 114 15.98 2.04 -3.24
CA GLY A 114 14.78 2.87 -3.12
C GLY A 114 14.79 4.04 -4.09
N VAL A 115 13.64 4.69 -4.25
CA VAL A 115 13.49 5.83 -5.16
C VAL A 115 14.15 7.08 -4.57
N LYS A 116 14.80 7.89 -5.42
CA LYS A 116 15.54 9.10 -5.00
C LYS A 116 14.70 10.38 -5.03
N GLU A 117 13.71 10.44 -5.93
CA GLU A 117 13.02 11.69 -6.27
C GLU A 117 11.84 12.02 -5.34
N GLY A 118 11.29 11.04 -4.62
CA GLY A 118 10.16 11.24 -3.72
C GLY A 118 9.43 9.95 -3.39
N PRO A 119 8.38 10.00 -2.56
CA PRO A 119 7.58 8.83 -2.18
C PRO A 119 6.83 8.25 -3.38
N TYR A 120 6.54 6.95 -3.30
CA TYR A 120 5.50 6.35 -4.14
C TYR A 120 4.13 6.82 -3.67
N GLU A 121 3.30 7.30 -4.60
CA GLU A 121 1.94 7.76 -4.33
C GLU A 121 0.91 6.72 -4.74
N PHE A 122 0.31 6.03 -3.76
CA PHE A 122 -0.76 5.06 -3.98
C PHE A 122 -2.12 5.73 -3.88
N LYS A 123 -2.93 5.56 -4.92
CA LYS A 123 -4.32 6.01 -4.98
C LYS A 123 -5.23 4.81 -5.27
N PRO A 124 -6.45 4.75 -4.72
CA PRO A 124 -7.38 3.68 -5.04
C PRO A 124 -7.63 3.59 -6.54
N ALA A 125 -7.69 2.37 -7.06
CA ALA A 125 -8.13 2.15 -8.43
C ALA A 125 -9.60 2.60 -8.59
N PRO A 126 -10.02 3.09 -9.77
CA PRO A 126 -11.41 3.39 -10.04
C PRO A 126 -12.31 2.17 -9.80
N ALA A 127 -13.53 2.39 -9.30
CA ALA A 127 -14.48 1.30 -9.02
C ALA A 127 -14.82 0.44 -10.26
N SER A 128 -14.65 0.98 -11.47
CA SER A 128 -14.87 0.25 -12.73
C SER A 128 -13.78 -0.77 -13.06
N SER A 129 -12.67 -0.80 -12.32
CA SER A 129 -11.57 -1.77 -12.52
C SER A 129 -11.88 -3.15 -11.91
N PHE A 130 -12.95 -3.27 -11.13
CA PHE A 130 -13.42 -4.50 -10.48
C PHE A 130 -14.58 -5.16 -11.23
N VAL A 131 -14.65 -5.04 -12.56
CA VAL A 131 -15.54 -5.91 -13.35
C VAL A 131 -14.91 -7.31 -13.38
N ASP A 132 -15.27 -8.06 -12.34
CA ASP A 132 -15.30 -9.52 -12.19
C ASP A 132 -14.75 -10.34 -13.37
N MET A 133 -13.44 -10.54 -13.38
CA MET A 133 -12.77 -11.47 -14.30
C MET A 133 -12.92 -12.95 -13.84
N PHE A 134 -13.74 -13.22 -12.81
CA PHE A 134 -13.93 -14.54 -12.20
C PHE A 134 -15.41 -14.97 -12.05
N SER A 135 -16.31 -14.47 -12.89
CA SER A 135 -17.63 -15.09 -13.08
C SER A 135 -17.63 -16.07 -14.26
N PRO A 136 -17.69 -17.41 -14.06
CA PRO A 136 -17.79 -18.38 -15.16
C PRO A 136 -19.20 -18.47 -15.77
N LEU A 137 -20.12 -17.56 -15.44
CA LEU A 137 -21.50 -17.57 -15.94
C LEU A 137 -21.97 -16.15 -16.26
N ASN A 138 -21.50 -15.60 -17.38
CA ASN A 138 -22.23 -14.53 -18.07
C ASN A 138 -22.22 -14.83 -19.57
N PHE A 139 -23.28 -15.51 -20.02
CA PHE A 139 -23.62 -15.52 -21.44
C PHE A 139 -23.96 -14.08 -21.86
N PRO A 140 -23.42 -13.57 -22.98
CA PRO A 140 -23.80 -12.25 -23.46
C PRO A 140 -25.30 -12.25 -23.81
N PRO A 141 -26.07 -11.22 -23.42
CA PRO A 141 -27.44 -11.08 -23.92
C PRO A 141 -27.41 -10.91 -25.44
N PRO A 142 -28.39 -11.46 -26.19
CA PRO A 142 -28.41 -11.33 -27.63
C PRO A 142 -28.52 -9.85 -28.00
N TYR A 143 -27.61 -9.46 -28.89
CA TYR A 143 -27.53 -8.19 -29.58
C TYR A 143 -28.91 -7.79 -30.13
N MET A 144 -29.59 -6.86 -29.45
CA MET A 144 -30.70 -6.13 -30.05
C MET A 144 -30.13 -5.00 -30.89
N GLU A 145 -30.26 -5.15 -32.21
CA GLU A 145 -29.99 -4.12 -33.21
C GLU A 145 -30.69 -2.81 -32.83
N LYS A 146 -29.90 -1.77 -32.57
CA LYS A 146 -30.44 -0.40 -32.54
C LYS A 146 -30.86 -0.03 -33.95
N TRP A 147 -32.17 -0.03 -34.17
CA TRP A 147 -32.82 0.61 -35.30
C TRP A 147 -32.40 2.09 -35.34
N ILE A 148 -31.78 2.49 -36.45
CA ILE A 148 -31.50 3.89 -36.77
C ILE A 148 -32.76 4.45 -37.43
N GLU A 149 -33.55 5.22 -36.68
CA GLU A 149 -34.64 6.02 -37.22
C GLU A 149 -34.11 7.42 -37.51
N GLY A 150 -33.56 7.58 -38.72
CA GLY A 150 -33.08 8.85 -39.25
C GLY A 150 -33.78 9.14 -40.56
N SER A 151 -34.84 9.93 -40.49
CA SER A 151 -35.60 10.45 -41.62
C SER A 151 -34.77 11.45 -42.42
N PHE A 152 -34.40 11.08 -43.65
CA PHE A 152 -33.92 12.03 -44.66
C PHE A 152 -35.10 12.47 -45.52
N VAL A 153 -35.48 13.75 -45.38
CA VAL A 153 -36.35 14.48 -46.30
C VAL A 153 -35.47 14.97 -47.45
N LEU A 154 -35.77 14.53 -48.68
CA LEU A 154 -35.25 15.16 -49.89
C LEU A 154 -36.09 16.41 -50.16
N GLN A 155 -35.44 17.57 -50.21
CA GLN A 155 -36.00 18.82 -50.72
C GLN A 155 -35.58 18.96 -52.19
N GLU A 156 -36.51 19.48 -53.00
CA GLU A 156 -36.63 19.50 -54.48
C GLU A 156 -35.34 19.52 -55.33
#